data_AF-A0A521DKX3-F1
#
_entry.id   AF-A0A521DKX3-F1
#
_cell.length_a   1.000
_cell.length_b   1.000
_cell.length_c   1.000
_cell.angle_alpha   90.00
_cell.angle_beta   90.00
_cell.angle_gamma   90.00
#
_symmetry.space_group_name_H-M   'P 1'
#
loop_
_entity.id
_entity.type
_entity.pdbx_description
1 polymer ?
#
loop_
_entity_poly.entity_id
_entity_poly.type
_entity_poly.pdbx_seq_one_letter_code
_entity_poly.pdbx_strand_id
1 'polypeptide(L)'
;MEKRLEFKQNLIFFAVPLTFDLLFLVGALFLSFPINLILGLVAVIFAGVVVWQSRPFLKNYELTLTPKFLEVRDFRKNLVRKIEWNKVEAAAAGYKKSWLLYTYSFYFRVKGDEDLLFGLITRQEGLTSKFQQFMKVFVRKRIPVQVVKGK
;
A
#
# COMPACT_ATOMS: atom_id res chain seq x y z
N MET A 1 -17.42 9.95 -19.21
CA MET A 1 -16.84 9.01 -18.23
C MET A 1 -15.43 9.46 -17.91
N GLU A 2 -15.18 9.97 -16.70
CA GLU A 2 -13.82 10.33 -16.29
C GLU A 2 -12.96 9.06 -16.22
N LYS A 3 -11.83 9.04 -16.94
CA LYS A 3 -10.93 7.88 -16.93
C LYS A 3 -10.09 7.92 -15.66
N ARG A 4 -10.56 7.22 -14.62
CA ARG A 4 -9.91 7.10 -13.32
C ARG A 4 -9.33 5.69 -13.16
N LEU A 5 -8.08 5.60 -12.73
CA LEU A 5 -7.44 4.33 -12.36
C LEU A 5 -7.15 4.36 -10.87
N GLU A 6 -7.69 3.38 -10.14
CA GLU A 6 -7.63 3.33 -8.68
C GLU A 6 -6.88 2.08 -8.22
N PHE A 7 -5.98 2.26 -7.27
CA PHE A 7 -5.22 1.22 -6.61
C PHE A 7 -5.45 1.33 -5.11
N LYS A 8 -6.07 0.31 -4.50
CA LYS A 8 -6.51 0.34 -3.11
C LYS A 8 -5.91 -0.82 -2.32
N GLN A 9 -5.33 -0.51 -1.16
CA GLN A 9 -4.79 -1.51 -0.25
C GLN A 9 -5.92 -2.40 0.31
N ASN A 10 -5.73 -3.71 0.24
CA ASN A 10 -6.67 -4.63 0.87
C ASN A 10 -6.37 -4.73 2.37
N LEU A 11 -7.36 -4.37 3.20
CA LEU A 11 -7.23 -4.42 4.66
C LEU A 11 -7.09 -5.84 5.20
N ILE A 12 -7.40 -6.87 4.40
CA ILE A 12 -7.23 -8.26 4.80
C ILE A 12 -5.79 -8.59 5.22
N PHE A 13 -4.80 -7.93 4.63
CA PHE A 13 -3.38 -8.12 4.96
C PHE A 13 -3.02 -7.60 6.36
N PHE A 14 -3.83 -6.69 6.90
CA PHE A 14 -3.72 -6.20 8.27
C PHE A 14 -4.62 -7.00 9.23
N ALA A 15 -5.85 -7.30 8.79
CA ALA A 15 -6.83 -8.00 9.61
C ALA A 15 -6.38 -9.43 9.95
N VAL A 16 -5.79 -10.17 9.01
CA VAL A 16 -5.42 -11.57 9.24
C VAL A 16 -4.39 -11.72 10.38
N PRO A 17 -3.24 -11.02 10.38
CA PRO A 17 -2.30 -11.07 11.50
C PRO A 17 -2.94 -10.68 12.84
N LEU A 18 -3.78 -9.64 12.87
CA LEU A 18 -4.47 -9.23 14.09
C LEU A 18 -5.50 -10.24 14.58
N THR A 19 -6.19 -10.94 13.67
CA THR A 19 -7.13 -12.01 14.06
C THR A 19 -6.37 -13.15 14.73
N PHE A 20 -5.23 -13.58 14.17
CA PHE A 20 -4.40 -14.60 14.81
C PHE A 20 -3.90 -14.14 16.18
N ASP A 21 -3.45 -12.90 16.28
CA ASP A 21 -2.98 -12.31 17.52
C ASP A 21 -4.07 -12.26 18.60
N LEU A 22 -5.30 -11.87 18.22
CA LEU A 22 -6.45 -11.92 19.10
C LEU A 22 -6.76 -13.35 19.57
N LEU A 23 -6.66 -14.34 18.68
CA LEU A 23 -6.85 -15.75 19.05
C LEU A 23 -5.79 -16.22 20.06
N PHE A 24 -4.54 -15.80 19.90
CA PHE A 24 -3.48 -16.09 20.89
C PHE A 24 -3.78 -15.43 22.23
N LEU A 25 -4.22 -14.17 22.23
CA LEU A 25 -4.59 -13.46 23.46
C LEU A 25 -5.77 -14.13 24.17
N VAL A 26 -6.82 -14.50 23.43
CA VAL A 26 -7.97 -15.22 23.98
C VAL A 26 -7.56 -16.59 24.50
N GLY A 27 -6.73 -17.34 23.75
CA GLY A 27 -6.20 -18.63 24.18
C GLY A 27 -5.36 -18.53 25.46
N ALA A 28 -4.57 -17.46 25.61
CA ALA A 28 -3.77 -17.20 26.80
C ALA A 28 -4.63 -17.05 28.06
N LEU A 29 -5.86 -16.52 27.95
CA LEU A 29 -6.77 -16.34 29.09
C LEU A 29 -7.22 -17.66 29.72
N PHE A 30 -7.19 -18.77 28.97
CA PHE A 30 -7.58 -20.09 29.46
C PHE A 30 -6.41 -20.92 30.01
N LEU A 31 -5.19 -20.37 30.00
CA LEU A 31 -3.99 -21.03 30.50
C LEU A 31 -3.68 -20.58 31.93
N SER A 32 -2.98 -21.44 32.67
CA SER A 32 -2.53 -21.17 34.04
C SER A 32 -1.25 -20.32 34.06
N PHE A 33 -1.02 -19.67 35.20
CA PHE A 33 0.23 -18.95 35.47
C PHE A 33 1.42 -19.92 35.50
N PRO A 34 2.60 -19.54 34.95
CA PRO A 34 2.96 -18.25 34.35
C PRO A 34 2.73 -18.15 32.84
N ILE A 35 2.25 -19.21 32.20
CA ILE A 35 2.18 -19.33 30.73
C ILE A 35 1.21 -18.28 30.14
N ASN A 36 0.10 -18.01 30.82
CA ASN A 36 -0.85 -16.97 30.42
C ASN A 36 -0.23 -15.58 30.32
N LEU A 37 0.63 -15.19 31.27
CA LEU A 37 1.27 -13.88 31.32
C LEU A 37 2.28 -13.72 30.17
N ILE A 38 3.07 -14.77 29.92
CA ILE A 38 4.04 -14.78 28.83
C ILE A 38 3.34 -14.66 27.48
N LEU A 39 2.29 -15.47 27.25
CA LEU A 39 1.54 -15.42 26.00
C LEU A 39 0.78 -14.10 25.83
N GLY A 40 0.22 -13.55 26.91
CA GLY A 40 -0.42 -12.24 26.89
C GLY A 40 0.56 -11.12 26.50
N LEU A 41 1.77 -11.11 27.06
CA LEU A 41 2.81 -10.16 26.69
C LEU A 41 3.25 -10.32 25.23
N VAL A 42 3.46 -11.55 24.78
CA VAL A 42 3.84 -11.84 23.39
C VAL A 42 2.77 -11.35 22.42
N ALA A 43 1.49 -11.59 22.71
CA ALA A 43 0.39 -11.11 21.88
C ALA A 43 0.36 -9.57 21.81
N VAL A 44 0.47 -8.88 22.94
CA VAL A 44 0.51 -7.41 22.96
C VAL A 44 1.68 -6.84 22.15
N ILE A 45 2.88 -7.45 22.28
CA ILE A 45 4.04 -7.06 21.49
C ILE A 45 3.77 -7.27 19.99
N PHE A 46 3.21 -8.42 19.63
CA PHE A 46 2.92 -8.76 18.24
C PHE A 46 1.85 -7.84 17.63
N ALA A 47 0.78 -7.52 18.36
CA ALA A 47 -0.20 -6.49 18.01
C ALA A 47 0.49 -5.16 17.68
N GLY A 48 1.38 -4.72 18.58
CA GLY A 48 2.14 -3.49 18.45
C GLY A 48 3.00 -3.47 17.19
N VAL A 49 3.69 -4.57 16.90
CA VAL A 49 4.52 -4.72 15.69
C VAL A 49 3.66 -4.69 14.42
N VAL A 50 2.54 -5.41 14.38
CA VAL A 50 1.63 -5.44 13.22
C VAL A 50 1.08 -4.04 12.94
N VAL A 51 0.64 -3.32 13.98
CA VAL A 51 0.15 -1.94 13.85
C VAL A 51 1.27 -1.02 13.36
N TRP A 52 2.46 -1.11 13.94
CA TRP A 52 3.60 -0.28 13.56
C TRP A 52 4.01 -0.49 12.10
N GLN A 53 4.12 -1.75 11.64
CA GLN A 53 4.45 -2.08 10.25
C GLN A 53 3.33 -1.68 9.28
N SER A 54 2.07 -1.65 9.72
CA SER A 54 0.92 -1.31 8.88
C SER A 54 0.67 0.19 8.75
N ARG A 55 1.22 1.01 9.65
CA ARG A 55 1.05 2.47 9.63
C ARG A 55 1.30 3.11 8.25
N PRO A 56 2.39 2.80 7.52
CA PRO A 56 2.62 3.38 6.19
C PRO A 56 1.51 3.06 5.19
N PHE A 57 1.01 1.82 5.19
CA PHE A 57 -0.08 1.37 4.31
C PHE A 57 -1.44 1.98 4.68
N LEU A 58 -1.67 2.28 5.96
CA LEU A 58 -2.89 2.94 6.42
C LEU A 58 -2.89 4.45 6.08
N LYS A 59 -1.71 5.08 6.08
CA LYS A 59 -1.54 6.48 5.66
C LYS A 59 -1.65 6.63 4.14
N ASN A 60 -1.03 5.74 3.38
CA ASN A 60 -1.07 5.74 1.91
C ASN A 60 -1.92 4.56 1.42
N TYR A 61 -3.24 4.67 1.57
CA TYR A 61 -4.17 3.56 1.43
C TYR A 61 -4.72 3.40 0.02
N GLU A 62 -5.03 4.51 -0.64
CA GLU A 62 -5.62 4.53 -1.98
C GLU A 62 -4.84 5.51 -2.86
N LEU A 63 -4.34 5.02 -4.00
CA LEU A 63 -3.76 5.82 -5.07
C LEU A 63 -4.76 5.92 -6.20
N THR A 64 -5.13 7.15 -6.54
CA THR A 64 -6.01 7.48 -7.65
C THR A 64 -5.24 8.23 -8.70
N LEU A 65 -5.34 7.77 -9.95
CA LEU A 65 -4.76 8.40 -11.12
C LEU A 65 -5.86 8.90 -12.02
N THR A 66 -5.82 10.20 -12.33
CA THR A 66 -6.68 10.85 -13.33
C THR A 66 -5.81 11.43 -14.45
N PRO A 67 -6.37 11.85 -15.58
CA PRO A 67 -5.59 12.47 -16.66
C PRO A 67 -4.98 13.83 -16.27
N LYS A 68 -5.46 14.46 -15.19
CA LYS A 68 -5.05 15.79 -14.74
C LYS A 68 -4.10 15.76 -13.54
N PHE A 69 -4.36 14.85 -12.60
CA PHE A 69 -3.61 14.74 -11.35
C PHE A 69 -3.58 13.29 -10.86
N LEU A 70 -2.63 13.01 -9.98
CA LEU A 70 -2.64 11.87 -9.09
C LEU A 70 -2.99 12.33 -7.67
N GLU A 71 -3.64 11.47 -6.90
CA GLU A 71 -3.93 11.73 -5.51
C GLU A 71 -3.76 10.46 -4.68
N VAL A 72 -3.34 10.65 -3.44
CA VAL A 72 -3.24 9.60 -2.43
C VAL A 72 -4.17 9.96 -1.28
N ARG A 73 -4.93 8.96 -0.82
CA ARG A 73 -5.85 9.07 0.30
C ARG A 73 -5.49 8.08 1.40
N ASP A 74 -5.83 8.44 2.63
CA ASP A 74 -5.71 7.56 3.78
C ASP A 74 -6.85 6.53 3.84
N PHE A 75 -6.79 5.63 4.82
CA PHE A 75 -7.83 4.61 5.01
C PHE A 75 -9.22 5.19 5.33
N ARG A 76 -9.30 6.43 5.80
CA ARG A 76 -10.54 7.17 6.07
C ARG A 76 -11.02 7.96 4.85
N LYS A 77 -10.33 7.85 3.71
CA LYS A 77 -10.55 8.61 2.47
C LYS A 77 -10.22 10.10 2.56
N ASN A 78 -9.53 10.54 3.60
CA ASN A 78 -9.01 11.90 3.63
C ASN A 78 -7.90 12.05 2.59
N LEU A 79 -7.84 13.21 1.94
CA LEU A 79 -6.78 13.54 1.01
C LEU A 79 -5.47 13.69 1.77
N VAL A 80 -4.49 12.83 1.44
CA VAL A 80 -3.13 12.92 1.99
C VAL A 80 -2.27 13.78 1.09
N ARG A 81 -2.37 13.54 -0.23
CA ARG A 81 -1.59 14.30 -1.20
C ARG A 81 -2.29 14.36 -2.55
N LYS A 82 -2.21 15.49 -3.23
CA LYS A 82 -2.67 15.69 -4.61
C LYS A 82 -1.57 16.34 -5.41
N ILE A 83 -1.19 15.74 -6.54
CA ILE A 83 -0.08 16.19 -7.37
C ILE A 83 -0.55 16.25 -8.82
N GLU A 84 -0.39 17.41 -9.44
CA GLU A 84 -0.64 17.59 -10.86
C GLU A 84 0.51 17.01 -11.70
N TRP A 85 0.19 16.48 -12.88
CA TRP A 85 1.21 15.87 -13.76
C TRP A 85 2.28 16.86 -14.26
N ASN A 86 1.99 18.17 -14.24
CA ASN A 86 2.96 19.22 -14.56
C ASN A 86 4.18 19.18 -13.62
N LYS A 87 3.97 18.86 -12.34
CA LYS A 87 5.00 18.75 -11.29
C LYS A 87 5.70 17.40 -11.27
N VAL A 88 5.15 16.37 -11.90
CA VAL A 88 5.80 15.05 -11.95
C VAL A 88 6.89 15.03 -13.03
N GLU A 89 8.11 14.67 -12.65
CA GLU A 89 9.28 14.60 -13.53
C GLU A 89 9.46 13.20 -14.12
N ALA A 90 9.29 12.18 -13.30
CA ALA A 90 9.46 10.78 -13.67
C ALA A 90 8.49 9.90 -12.87
N ALA A 91 8.16 8.73 -13.41
CA ALA A 91 7.38 7.73 -12.69
C ALA A 91 7.99 6.34 -12.85
N ALA A 92 7.94 5.54 -11.80
CA ALA A 92 8.36 4.16 -11.81
C ALA A 92 7.31 3.26 -11.16
N ALA A 93 7.20 2.04 -11.64
CA ALA A 93 6.36 1.02 -11.03
C ALA A 93 7.12 -0.29 -10.93
N GLY A 94 7.21 -0.82 -9.73
CA GLY A 94 7.82 -2.11 -9.42
C GLY A 94 6.77 -3.11 -8.94
N TYR A 95 7.06 -4.39 -9.12
CA TYR A 95 6.36 -5.42 -8.36
C TYR A 95 7.26 -6.60 -8.02
N LYS A 96 6.93 -7.25 -6.90
CA LYS A 96 7.48 -8.53 -6.47
C LYS A 96 6.34 -9.51 -6.22
N LYS A 97 6.48 -10.73 -6.75
CA LYS A 97 5.53 -11.82 -6.48
C LYS A 97 6.03 -12.64 -5.29
N SER A 98 5.13 -13.01 -4.40
CA SER A 98 5.39 -13.93 -3.29
C SER A 98 4.21 -14.88 -3.14
N TRP A 99 4.40 -16.10 -3.64
CA TRP A 99 3.37 -17.14 -3.73
C TRP A 99 2.08 -16.65 -4.40
N LEU A 100 1.02 -16.37 -3.63
CA LEU A 100 -0.28 -15.87 -4.10
C LEU A 100 -0.42 -14.34 -4.05
N LEU A 101 0.58 -13.62 -3.53
CA LEU A 101 0.54 -12.18 -3.29
C LEU A 101 1.49 -11.42 -4.22
N TYR A 102 1.08 -10.22 -4.57
CA TYR A 102 1.86 -9.25 -5.31
C TYR A 102 2.08 -8.02 -4.44
N THR A 103 3.34 -7.65 -4.26
CA THR A 103 3.74 -6.39 -3.64
C THR A 103 4.14 -5.44 -4.76
N TYR A 104 3.33 -4.40 -4.98
CA TYR A 104 3.57 -3.33 -5.93
C TYR A 104 4.16 -2.11 -5.23
N SER A 105 5.02 -1.40 -5.94
CA SER A 105 5.56 -0.11 -5.51
C SER A 105 5.45 0.88 -6.66
N PHE A 106 4.75 1.99 -6.47
CA PHE A 106 4.63 3.08 -7.43
C PHE A 106 5.37 4.29 -6.89
N TYR A 107 6.29 4.82 -7.68
CA TYR A 107 7.14 5.93 -7.32
C TYR A 107 6.94 7.07 -8.31
N PHE A 108 6.81 8.28 -7.81
CA PHE A 108 6.66 9.49 -8.61
C PHE A 108 7.68 10.51 -8.12
N ARG A 109 8.56 10.94 -9.02
CA ARG A 109 9.51 12.02 -8.77
C ARG A 109 8.81 13.36 -8.95
N VAL A 110 8.84 14.21 -7.93
CA VAL A 110 8.08 15.47 -7.91
C VAL A 110 9.04 16.66 -7.92
N LYS A 111 8.81 17.61 -8.81
CA LYS A 111 9.65 18.81 -8.91
C LYS A 111 9.40 19.74 -7.73
N GLY A 112 10.47 20.01 -6.97
CA GLY A 112 10.46 21.00 -5.88
C GLY A 112 9.63 20.58 -4.66
N ASP A 113 9.38 19.28 -4.50
CA ASP A 113 8.62 18.70 -3.38
C ASP A 113 9.12 17.27 -3.12
N GLU A 114 8.72 16.65 -2.00
CA GLU A 114 9.13 15.28 -1.66
C GLU A 114 8.63 14.28 -2.70
N ASP A 115 9.41 13.23 -3.00
CA ASP A 115 8.92 12.19 -3.91
C ASP A 115 7.74 11.43 -3.29
N LEU A 116 6.83 10.95 -4.15
CA LEU A 116 5.71 10.15 -3.71
C LEU A 116 6.01 8.67 -3.92
N LEU A 117 6.01 7.91 -2.82
CA LEU A 117 6.05 6.45 -2.84
C LEU A 117 4.72 5.87 -2.35
N PHE A 118 4.12 5.01 -3.16
CA PHE A 118 2.89 4.29 -2.84
C PHE A 118 3.13 2.78 -2.98
N GLY A 119 3.04 2.06 -1.86
CA GLY A 119 3.12 0.60 -1.82
C GLY A 119 1.73 -0.03 -1.77
N LEU A 120 1.54 -1.15 -2.46
CA LEU A 120 0.29 -1.89 -2.48
C LEU A 120 0.55 -3.40 -2.40
N ILE A 121 -0.13 -4.08 -1.49
CA ILE A 121 -0.19 -5.55 -1.47
C ILE A 121 -1.56 -5.98 -1.97
N THR A 122 -1.58 -6.87 -2.97
CA THR A 122 -2.81 -7.37 -3.59
C THR A 122 -2.63 -8.78 -4.14
N ARG A 123 -3.74 -9.45 -4.45
CA ARG A 123 -3.76 -10.69 -5.24
C ARG A 123 -3.95 -10.41 -6.74
N GLN A 124 -4.25 -9.16 -7.11
CA GLN A 124 -4.49 -8.78 -8.50
C GLN A 124 -3.18 -8.67 -9.28
N GLU A 125 -3.11 -9.33 -10.42
CA GLU A 125 -1.96 -9.28 -11.31
C GLU A 125 -2.03 -8.10 -12.29
N GLY A 126 -0.89 -7.74 -12.88
CA GLY A 126 -0.83 -6.81 -14.01
C GLY A 126 -1.03 -5.31 -13.70
N LEU A 127 -0.99 -4.90 -12.42
CA LEU A 127 -1.20 -3.47 -12.07
C LEU A 127 -0.12 -2.54 -12.63
N THR A 128 1.14 -2.98 -12.73
CA THR A 128 2.21 -2.19 -13.37
C THR A 128 1.96 -1.96 -14.87
N SER A 129 1.38 -2.95 -15.56
CA SER A 129 1.04 -2.83 -16.99
C SER A 129 -0.12 -1.84 -17.18
N LYS A 130 -1.15 -1.94 -16.34
CA LYS A 130 -2.27 -0.97 -16.32
C LYS A 130 -1.78 0.45 -16.03
N PHE A 131 -0.87 0.60 -15.07
CA PHE A 131 -0.23 1.87 -14.77
C PHE A 131 0.54 2.43 -15.96
N GLN A 132 1.40 1.63 -16.58
CA GLN A 132 2.19 2.06 -17.74
C GLN A 132 1.29 2.47 -18.91
N GLN A 133 0.22 1.71 -19.17
CA GLN A 133 -0.76 2.04 -20.21
C GLN A 133 -1.50 3.34 -19.89
N PHE A 134 -1.93 3.53 -18.63
CA PHE A 134 -2.58 4.75 -18.20
C PHE A 134 -1.69 5.98 -18.42
N MET A 135 -0.43 5.89 -17.98
CA MET A 135 0.55 6.95 -18.17
C MET A 135 0.76 7.27 -19.65
N LYS A 136 0.93 6.26 -20.51
CA LYS A 136 1.14 6.45 -21.95
C LYS A 136 -0.06 7.08 -22.67
N VAL A 137 -1.27 6.70 -22.30
CA VAL A 137 -2.49 7.07 -23.04
C VAL A 137 -3.14 8.35 -22.50
N PHE A 138 -3.14 8.54 -21.19
CA PHE A 138 -3.93 9.61 -20.54
C PHE A 138 -3.11 10.76 -19.99
N VAL A 139 -1.82 10.55 -19.74
CA VAL A 139 -0.95 11.63 -19.29
C VAL A 139 -0.36 12.32 -20.52
N ARG A 140 -0.80 13.55 -20.78
CA ARG A 140 -0.41 14.34 -21.96
C ARG A 140 1.08 14.70 -21.98
N LYS A 141 1.69 14.81 -20.80
CA LYS A 141 3.11 15.09 -20.63
C LYS A 141 3.92 13.82 -20.89
N ARG A 142 4.97 13.89 -21.69
CA ARG A 142 5.93 12.79 -21.85
C ARG A 142 6.72 12.63 -20.55
N ILE A 143 6.22 11.79 -19.66
CA ILE A 143 6.91 11.41 -18.42
C ILE A 143 7.61 10.07 -18.70
N PRO A 144 8.92 9.93 -18.42
CA PRO A 144 9.58 8.63 -18.49
C PRO A 144 8.95 7.69 -17.46
N VAL A 145 8.48 6.53 -17.94
CA VAL A 145 7.87 5.48 -17.11
C VAL A 145 8.73 4.24 -17.13
N GLN A 146 9.33 3.90 -15.99
CA GLN A 146 10.11 2.67 -15.83
C GLN A 146 9.29 1.61 -15.11
N VAL A 147 9.18 0.42 -15.69
CA VAL A 147 8.59 -0.74 -15.01
C VAL A 147 9.71 -1.70 -14.60
N VAL A 148 9.90 -1.89 -13.31
CA VAL A 148 10.95 -2.78 -12.76
C VAL A 148 10.29 -4.07 -12.28
N LYS A 149 10.67 -5.21 -12.85
CA LYS A 149 10.26 -6.51 -12.33
C LYS A 149 11.25 -6.92 -11.25
N GLY A 150 10.82 -6.96 -9.99
CA GLY A 150 11.59 -7.60 -8.93
C GLY A 150 11.61 -9.12 -9.21
N LYS A 151 12.81 -9.71 -9.17
CA LYS A 151 12.95 -11.17 -9.17
C LYS A 151 12.37 -11.77 -7.89
#